data_AF-A0A0E3BAE2-F1
#
_entry.id   AF-A0A0E3BAE2-F1
#
_cell.length_a   1.000
_cell.length_b   1.000
_cell.length_c   1.000
_cell.angle_alpha   90.00
_cell.angle_beta   90.00
_cell.angle_gamma   90.00
#
_symmetry.space_group_name_H-M   'P 1'
#
loop_
_entity.id
_entity.type
_entity.pdbx_description
1 polymer ?
#
loop_
_entity_poly.entity_id
_entity_poly.type
_entity_poly.pdbx_seq_one_letter_code
_entity_poly.pdbx_strand_id
1 'polypeptide(L)'
;MYLGTALKMAIPFAILDREDMARVHGYEGPAAKEASQACADLRALAGIKTANFSAAQKETARLALCWAEQYLYGYVDAQAHVNNSEAKKSHKQMNQIRKVRVDHFGLTANEASSARCTAVPIGSDKAHAALLRMLRDVVVCPSCDTRTNSRVEGEVCSTCKKGVFRLERNTTTARTESTPRAMPQMCDSEHISQ
;
A
#
# COMPACT_ATOMS: atom_id res chain seq x y z
N MET A 1 -14.30 -4.45 14.40
CA MET A 1 -14.86 -3.27 15.09
C MET A 1 -16.22 -3.01 14.45
N TYR A 2 -17.27 -2.76 15.24
CA TYR A 2 -18.61 -2.53 14.70
C TYR A 2 -18.72 -1.13 14.09
N LEU A 3 -19.54 -0.99 13.03
CA LEU A 3 -19.82 0.29 12.36
C LEU A 3 -20.13 1.43 13.33
N GLY A 4 -20.96 1.19 14.35
CA GLY A 4 -21.31 2.22 15.34
C GLY A 4 -20.12 2.76 16.14
N THR A 5 -19.15 1.90 16.48
CA THR A 5 -17.92 2.34 17.18
C THR A 5 -17.03 3.16 16.26
N ALA A 6 -16.90 2.74 14.99
CA ALA A 6 -16.12 3.48 14.01
C ALA A 6 -16.74 4.85 13.72
N LEU A 7 -18.07 4.96 13.62
CA LEU A 7 -18.75 6.24 13.41
C LEU A 7 -18.60 7.20 14.59
N LYS A 8 -18.65 6.70 15.83
CA LYS A 8 -18.35 7.53 17.01
C LYS A 8 -16.95 8.14 16.98
N MET A 9 -15.99 7.42 16.40
CA MET A 9 -14.62 7.90 16.21
C MET A 9 -14.51 8.84 14.99
N ALA A 10 -15.19 8.52 13.90
CA ALA A 10 -15.06 9.23 12.61
C ALA A 10 -15.82 10.56 12.56
N ILE A 11 -17.05 10.61 13.09
CA ILE A 11 -17.94 11.78 12.96
C ILE A 11 -17.27 13.09 13.43
N PRO A 12 -16.56 13.15 14.57
CA PRO A 12 -15.86 14.36 14.98
C PRO A 12 -14.86 14.88 13.93
N PHE A 13 -14.05 13.99 13.34
CA PHE A 13 -13.08 14.37 12.30
C PHE A 13 -13.75 14.73 10.98
N ALA A 14 -14.83 14.03 10.62
CA ALA A 14 -15.62 14.36 9.44
C ALA A 14 -16.29 15.73 9.54
N ILE A 15 -16.75 16.12 10.75
CA ILE A 15 -17.28 17.47 11.00
C ILE A 15 -16.17 18.51 10.84
N LEU A 16 -14.98 18.30 11.43
CA LEU A 16 -13.85 19.22 11.28
C LEU A 16 -13.47 19.43 9.81
N ASP A 17 -13.39 18.34 9.05
CA ASP A 17 -13.09 18.37 7.62
C ASP A 17 -14.09 19.22 6.82
N ARG A 18 -15.40 19.06 7.09
CA ARG A 18 -16.44 19.82 6.41
C ARG A 18 -16.52 21.27 6.91
N GLU A 19 -16.27 21.53 8.18
CA GLU A 19 -16.18 22.89 8.73
C GLU A 19 -14.99 23.66 8.14
N ASP A 20 -13.83 23.01 8.00
CA ASP A 20 -12.66 23.58 7.37
C ASP A 20 -12.89 23.82 5.87
N MET A 21 -13.58 22.90 5.17
CA MET A 21 -14.01 23.12 3.78
C MET A 21 -14.90 24.35 3.66
N ALA A 22 -15.90 24.51 4.53
CA ALA A 22 -16.74 25.70 4.54
C ALA A 22 -15.93 26.98 4.83
N ARG A 23 -14.98 26.92 5.77
CA ARG A 23 -14.10 28.05 6.13
C ARG A 23 -13.20 28.48 4.97
N VAL A 24 -12.62 27.54 4.21
CA VAL A 24 -11.78 27.83 3.04
C VAL A 24 -12.57 28.59 1.97
N HIS A 25 -13.87 28.34 1.86
CA HIS A 25 -14.78 29.07 0.97
C HIS A 25 -15.42 30.32 1.60
N GLY A 26 -14.93 30.78 2.75
CA GLY A 26 -15.47 31.95 3.44
C GLY A 26 -16.92 31.78 3.90
N TYR A 27 -17.39 30.54 4.07
CA TYR A 27 -18.78 30.18 4.36
C TYR A 27 -19.80 30.59 3.27
N GLU A 28 -19.32 30.90 2.07
CA GLU A 28 -20.14 31.36 0.95
C GLU A 28 -20.11 30.38 -0.23
N GLY A 29 -21.12 30.50 -1.10
CA GLY A 29 -21.23 29.67 -2.30
C GLY A 29 -21.80 28.26 -2.07
N PRO A 30 -21.95 27.48 -3.15
CA PRO A 30 -22.59 26.15 -3.11
C PRO A 30 -21.78 25.15 -2.29
N ALA A 31 -20.45 25.12 -2.44
CA ALA A 31 -19.58 24.19 -1.72
C ALA A 31 -19.64 24.38 -0.20
N ALA A 32 -19.63 25.62 0.29
CA ALA A 32 -19.75 25.89 1.72
C ALA A 32 -21.12 25.51 2.29
N LYS A 33 -22.20 25.71 1.51
CA LYS A 33 -23.56 25.27 1.89
C LYS A 33 -23.65 23.74 1.98
N GLU A 34 -23.11 23.03 1.00
CA GLU A 34 -23.05 21.57 1.00
C GLU A 34 -22.25 21.04 2.20
N ALA A 35 -21.10 21.64 2.50
CA ALA A 35 -20.30 21.26 3.64
C ALA A 35 -21.01 21.54 4.98
N SER A 36 -21.70 22.68 5.10
CA SER A 36 -22.49 23.01 6.29
C SER A 36 -23.67 22.05 6.49
N GLN A 37 -24.36 21.70 5.39
CA GLN A 37 -25.43 20.71 5.42
C GLN A 37 -24.90 19.33 5.83
N ALA A 38 -23.75 18.92 5.28
CA ALA A 38 -23.11 17.67 5.65
C ALA A 38 -22.81 17.62 7.17
N CYS A 39 -22.34 18.70 7.78
CA CYS A 39 -22.16 18.77 9.23
C CYS A 39 -23.48 18.56 10.00
N ALA A 40 -24.59 19.14 9.52
CA ALA A 40 -25.90 18.94 10.14
C ALA A 40 -26.36 17.48 10.02
N ASP A 41 -26.21 16.88 8.84
CA ASP A 41 -26.57 15.48 8.58
C ASP A 41 -25.74 14.50 9.44
N LEU A 42 -24.43 14.77 9.59
CA LEU A 42 -23.54 13.98 10.44
C LEU A 42 -23.96 14.05 11.92
N ARG A 43 -24.33 15.24 12.41
CA ARG A 43 -24.86 15.40 13.78
C ARG A 43 -26.19 14.67 13.95
N ALA A 44 -27.03 14.64 12.93
CA ALA A 44 -28.31 13.94 12.95
C ALA A 44 -28.17 12.40 13.02
N LEU A 45 -27.01 11.83 12.66
CA LEU A 45 -26.74 10.41 12.87
C LEU A 45 -26.54 10.05 14.35
N ALA A 46 -26.23 11.01 15.21
CA ALA A 46 -25.96 10.77 16.61
C ALA A 46 -27.18 10.14 17.32
N GLY A 47 -26.95 9.06 18.06
CA GLY A 47 -28.00 8.37 18.82
C GLY A 47 -28.85 7.38 18.01
N ILE A 48 -28.77 7.39 16.68
CA ILE A 48 -29.48 6.43 15.83
C ILE A 48 -28.67 5.12 15.76
N LYS A 49 -29.33 3.98 16.01
CA LYS A 49 -28.71 2.66 15.87
C LYS A 49 -28.42 2.39 14.39
N THR A 50 -27.20 1.95 14.07
CA THR A 50 -26.76 1.71 12.68
C THR A 50 -27.61 0.69 11.92
N ALA A 51 -28.24 -0.25 12.63
CA ALA A 51 -29.17 -1.22 12.05
C ALA A 51 -30.44 -0.56 11.46
N ASN A 52 -30.81 0.62 11.96
CA ASN A 52 -32.02 1.34 11.59
C ASN A 52 -31.76 2.49 10.61
N PHE A 53 -30.55 2.60 10.07
CA PHE A 53 -30.25 3.66 9.11
C PHE A 53 -31.07 3.50 7.83
N SER A 54 -31.71 4.58 7.42
CA SER A 54 -32.23 4.74 6.06
C SER A 54 -31.10 4.69 5.03
N ALA A 55 -31.45 4.54 3.74
CA ALA A 55 -30.46 4.56 2.66
C ALA A 55 -29.63 5.86 2.64
N ALA A 56 -30.28 7.01 2.83
CA ALA A 56 -29.61 8.30 2.92
C ALA A 56 -28.64 8.35 4.12
N GLN A 57 -29.07 7.89 5.30
CA GLN A 57 -28.21 7.86 6.48
C GLN A 57 -27.03 6.87 6.34
N LYS A 58 -27.22 5.75 5.63
CA LYS A 58 -26.12 4.83 5.31
C LYS A 58 -25.10 5.51 4.41
N GLU A 59 -25.54 6.32 3.45
CA GLU A 59 -24.64 7.08 2.60
C GLU A 59 -23.92 8.19 3.38
N THR A 60 -24.61 8.95 4.23
CA THR A 60 -23.97 9.92 5.13
C THR A 60 -22.95 9.24 6.04
N ALA A 61 -23.25 8.05 6.57
CA ALA A 61 -22.32 7.27 7.38
C ALA A 61 -21.09 6.81 6.57
N ARG A 62 -21.27 6.41 5.30
CA ARG A 62 -20.17 6.08 4.39
C ARG A 62 -19.27 7.28 4.18
N LEU A 63 -19.86 8.44 3.87
CA LEU A 63 -19.14 9.70 3.66
C LEU A 63 -18.40 10.16 4.93
N ALA A 64 -19.01 10.00 6.11
CA ALA A 64 -18.37 10.30 7.39
C ALA A 64 -17.03 9.55 7.56
N LEU A 65 -17.01 8.25 7.23
CA LEU A 65 -15.80 7.44 7.31
C LEU A 65 -14.75 7.89 6.29
N CYS A 66 -15.15 8.26 5.07
CA CYS A 66 -14.24 8.79 4.05
C CYS A 66 -13.61 10.13 4.46
N TRP A 67 -14.43 11.10 4.90
CA TRP A 67 -13.95 12.43 5.28
C TRP A 67 -13.06 12.36 6.52
N ALA A 68 -13.41 11.54 7.51
CA ALA A 68 -12.56 11.32 8.68
C ALA A 68 -11.20 10.70 8.32
N GLU A 69 -11.19 9.72 7.41
CA GLU A 69 -9.95 9.11 6.91
C GLU A 69 -9.07 10.15 6.20
N GLN A 70 -9.66 10.95 5.31
CA GLN A 70 -8.94 12.01 4.58
C GLN A 70 -8.37 13.07 5.53
N TYR A 71 -9.16 13.52 6.49
CA TYR A 71 -8.73 14.51 7.48
C TYR A 71 -7.58 13.98 8.33
N LEU A 72 -7.70 12.76 8.85
CA LEU A 72 -6.65 12.14 9.65
C LEU A 72 -5.37 11.91 8.84
N TYR A 73 -5.49 11.59 7.54
CA TYR A 73 -4.34 11.49 6.66
C TYR A 73 -3.58 12.81 6.55
N GLY A 74 -4.28 13.91 6.26
CA GLY A 74 -3.69 15.24 6.22
C GLY A 74 -3.12 15.68 7.58
N TYR A 75 -3.80 15.33 8.66
CA TYR A 75 -3.34 15.63 10.03
C TYR A 75 -2.03 14.91 10.37
N VAL A 76 -1.92 13.62 10.03
CA VAL A 76 -0.70 12.83 10.27
C VAL A 76 0.46 13.40 9.47
N ASP A 77 0.23 13.78 8.21
CA ASP A 77 1.26 14.38 7.35
C ASP A 77 1.76 15.71 7.93
N ALA A 78 0.84 16.57 8.38
CA ALA A 78 1.19 17.85 9.00
C ALA A 78 1.92 17.70 10.35
N GLN A 79 1.60 16.67 11.15
CA GLN A 79 2.12 16.50 12.51
C GLN A 79 3.33 15.56 12.63
N ALA A 80 3.68 14.81 11.58
CA ALA A 80 4.69 13.76 11.62
C ALA A 80 6.05 14.25 12.17
N HIS A 81 6.38 15.52 11.93
CA HIS A 81 7.64 16.13 12.35
C HIS A 81 7.59 16.83 13.72
N VAL A 82 6.39 17.02 14.28
CA VAL A 82 6.18 17.80 15.51
C VAL A 82 5.86 16.90 16.70
N ASN A 83 4.95 15.94 16.55
CA ASN A 83 4.53 15.06 17.63
C ASN A 83 4.29 13.62 17.15
N ASN A 84 5.35 12.81 17.20
CA ASN A 84 5.32 11.41 16.75
C ASN A 84 4.31 10.56 17.56
N SER A 85 4.11 10.85 18.85
CA SER A 85 3.17 10.07 19.68
C SER A 85 1.72 10.26 19.23
N GLU A 86 1.36 11.48 18.84
CA GLU A 86 0.04 11.84 18.38
C GLU A 86 -0.19 11.37 16.94
N ALA A 87 0.79 11.59 16.05
CA ALA A 87 0.76 11.05 14.69
C ALA A 87 0.52 9.53 14.68
N LYS A 88 1.18 8.77 15.57
CA LYS A 88 0.94 7.33 15.73
C LYS A 88 -0.50 7.00 16.17
N LYS A 89 -1.09 7.77 17.09
CA LYS A 89 -2.47 7.57 17.53
C LYS A 89 -3.46 7.87 16.41
N SER A 90 -3.29 8.99 15.72
CA SER A 90 -4.13 9.40 14.57
C SER A 90 -4.03 8.39 13.43
N HIS A 91 -2.83 7.90 13.13
CA HIS A 91 -2.61 6.85 12.14
C HIS A 91 -3.31 5.53 12.52
N LYS A 92 -3.31 5.16 13.80
CA LYS A 92 -4.06 3.98 14.29
C LYS A 92 -5.57 4.16 14.12
N GLN A 93 -6.11 5.34 14.46
CA GLN A 93 -7.53 5.65 14.31
C GLN A 93 -7.95 5.64 12.83
N MET A 94 -7.14 6.25 11.96
CA MET A 94 -7.34 6.26 10.50
C MET A 94 -7.43 4.83 9.95
N ASN A 95 -6.50 3.94 10.31
CA ASN A 95 -6.52 2.55 9.87
C ASN A 95 -7.74 1.76 10.39
N GLN A 96 -8.18 2.05 11.61
CA GLN A 96 -9.40 1.44 12.17
C GLN A 96 -10.65 1.89 11.40
N ILE A 97 -10.76 3.18 11.11
CA ILE A 97 -11.85 3.77 10.30
C ILE A 97 -11.85 3.16 8.90
N ARG A 98 -10.69 3.16 8.22
CA ARG A 98 -10.52 2.59 6.87
C ARG A 98 -10.94 1.13 6.82
N LYS A 99 -10.48 0.32 7.77
CA LYS A 99 -10.84 -1.11 7.83
C LYS A 99 -12.36 -1.30 7.89
N VAL A 100 -13.03 -0.62 8.82
CA VAL A 100 -14.49 -0.75 8.98
C VAL A 100 -15.23 -0.20 7.76
N ARG A 101 -14.75 0.89 7.15
CA ARG A 101 -15.31 1.42 5.90
C ARG A 101 -15.27 0.38 4.79
N VAL A 102 -14.11 -0.23 4.54
CA VAL A 102 -13.96 -1.24 3.49
C VAL A 102 -14.79 -2.47 3.78
N ASP A 103 -14.83 -2.94 5.03
CA ASP A 103 -15.62 -4.11 5.42
C ASP A 103 -17.14 -3.91 5.21
N HIS A 104 -17.66 -2.70 5.44
CA HIS A 104 -19.10 -2.41 5.37
C HIS A 104 -19.57 -1.82 4.03
N PHE A 105 -18.73 -1.03 3.36
CA PHE A 105 -19.10 -0.26 2.18
C PHE A 105 -18.22 -0.54 0.95
N GLY A 106 -17.16 -1.34 1.11
CA GLY A 106 -16.22 -1.64 0.05
C GLY A 106 -15.25 -0.51 -0.26
N LEU A 107 -14.53 -0.67 -1.37
CA LEU A 107 -13.58 0.29 -1.89
C LEU A 107 -14.29 1.45 -2.59
N THR A 108 -13.72 2.65 -2.49
CA THR A 108 -14.11 3.76 -3.37
C THR A 108 -13.69 3.48 -4.82
N ALA A 109 -14.29 4.19 -5.78
CA ALA A 109 -13.95 4.04 -7.20
C ALA A 109 -12.44 4.29 -7.45
N ASN A 110 -11.86 5.30 -6.80
CA ASN A 110 -10.44 5.62 -6.90
C ASN A 110 -9.58 4.50 -6.30
N GLU A 111 -9.94 3.96 -5.14
CA GLU A 111 -9.20 2.85 -4.54
C GLU A 111 -9.27 1.58 -5.39
N ALA A 112 -10.44 1.26 -5.94
CA ALA A 112 -10.61 0.14 -6.84
C ALA A 112 -9.78 0.34 -8.13
N SER A 113 -9.70 1.58 -8.64
CA SER A 113 -8.86 1.91 -9.79
C SER A 113 -7.38 1.76 -9.48
N SER A 114 -6.91 2.35 -8.37
CA SER A 114 -5.51 2.23 -7.94
C SER A 114 -5.11 0.78 -7.70
N ALA A 115 -5.99 -0.03 -7.09
CA ALA A 115 -5.75 -1.46 -6.89
C ALA A 115 -5.60 -2.21 -8.22
N ARG A 116 -6.40 -1.87 -9.25
CA ARG A 116 -6.23 -2.46 -10.58
C ARG A 116 -4.94 -2.03 -11.27
N CYS A 117 -4.49 -0.79 -11.06
CA CYS A 117 -3.25 -0.29 -11.65
C CYS A 117 -1.99 -0.89 -11.01
N THR A 118 -2.05 -1.27 -9.73
CA THR A 118 -0.91 -1.84 -8.99
C THR A 118 -0.96 -3.37 -8.90
N ALA A 119 -2.11 -3.98 -9.16
CA ALA A 119 -2.23 -5.42 -9.35
C ALA A 119 -1.56 -5.79 -10.66
N VAL A 120 -0.24 -6.00 -10.62
CA VAL A 120 0.43 -6.78 -11.64
C VAL A 120 -0.09 -8.20 -11.48
N PRO A 121 -0.81 -8.77 -12.47
CA PRO A 121 -1.10 -10.18 -12.44
C PRO A 121 0.26 -10.89 -12.50
N ILE A 122 0.79 -11.26 -11.35
CA ILE A 122 1.83 -12.28 -11.26
C ILE A 122 1.12 -13.49 -11.84
N GLY A 123 1.45 -13.80 -13.09
CA GLY A 123 0.67 -14.74 -13.87
C GLY A 123 0.42 -16.01 -13.07
N SER A 124 -0.73 -16.65 -13.28
CA SER A 124 -1.06 -17.97 -12.70
C SER A 124 0.17 -18.89 -12.65
N ASP A 125 0.24 -19.87 -11.76
CA ASP A 125 1.42 -20.75 -11.58
C ASP A 125 2.11 -21.17 -12.88
N LYS A 126 1.35 -21.41 -13.96
CA LYS A 126 1.86 -21.68 -15.32
C LYS A 126 2.61 -20.52 -15.97
N ALA A 127 2.07 -19.30 -15.92
CA ALA A 127 2.70 -18.10 -16.46
C ALA A 127 3.88 -17.65 -15.58
N HIS A 128 3.81 -17.83 -14.26
CA HIS A 128 4.97 -17.62 -13.39
C HIS A 128 6.09 -18.64 -13.69
N ALA A 129 5.76 -19.93 -13.85
CA ALA A 129 6.71 -20.96 -14.25
C ALA A 129 7.31 -20.69 -15.64
N ALA A 130 6.50 -20.21 -16.60
CA ALA A 130 6.99 -19.82 -17.92
C ALA A 130 7.96 -18.62 -17.84
N LEU A 131 7.65 -17.62 -17.02
CA LEU A 131 8.54 -16.49 -16.76
C LEU A 131 9.86 -16.95 -16.12
N LEU A 132 9.79 -17.81 -15.10
CA LEU A 132 10.99 -18.36 -14.45
C LEU A 132 11.83 -19.21 -15.41
N ARG A 133 11.19 -19.97 -16.31
CA ARG A 133 11.87 -20.73 -17.36
C ARG A 133 12.60 -19.80 -18.33
N MET A 134 11.92 -18.75 -18.81
CA MET A 134 12.53 -17.73 -19.64
C MET A 134 13.72 -17.07 -18.92
N LEU A 135 13.61 -16.75 -17.64
CA LEU A 135 14.72 -16.16 -16.87
C LEU A 135 15.88 -17.14 -16.64
N ARG A 136 15.64 -18.46 -16.66
CA ARG A 136 16.67 -19.49 -16.48
C ARG A 136 17.45 -19.77 -17.77
N ASP A 137 16.78 -19.73 -18.92
CA ASP A 137 17.37 -20.10 -20.20
C ASP A 137 18.09 -18.89 -20.83
N VAL A 138 19.13 -18.40 -20.14
CA VAL A 138 19.99 -17.32 -20.63
C VAL A 138 20.92 -17.87 -21.71
N VAL A 139 20.94 -17.20 -22.86
CA VAL A 139 21.90 -17.46 -23.93
C VAL A 139 22.95 -16.36 -23.98
N VAL A 140 24.18 -16.74 -24.32
CA VAL A 140 25.35 -15.85 -24.36
C VAL A 140 26.01 -15.95 -25.73
N CYS A 141 26.35 -14.79 -26.29
CA CYS A 141 27.15 -14.71 -27.50
C CYS A 141 28.64 -14.83 -27.14
N PRO A 142 29.35 -15.89 -27.56
CA PRO A 142 30.75 -16.09 -27.18
C PRO A 142 31.72 -15.10 -27.87
N SER A 143 31.25 -14.33 -28.85
CA SER A 143 32.08 -13.36 -29.58
C SER A 143 32.09 -11.97 -28.95
N CYS A 144 31.08 -11.62 -28.15
CA CYS A 144 30.94 -10.27 -27.58
C CYS A 144 30.27 -10.25 -26.19
N ASP A 145 30.13 -11.40 -25.55
CA ASP A 145 29.56 -11.59 -24.21
C ASP A 145 28.17 -10.99 -23.97
N THR A 146 27.42 -10.68 -25.04
CA THR A 146 26.03 -10.25 -24.91
C THR A 146 25.21 -11.40 -24.33
N ARG A 147 24.51 -11.13 -23.23
CA ARG A 147 23.63 -12.07 -22.53
C ARG A 147 22.18 -11.67 -22.73
N THR A 148 21.32 -12.64 -23.03
CA THR A 148 19.89 -12.38 -23.20
C THR A 148 19.09 -13.64 -22.98
N ASN A 149 17.83 -13.49 -22.61
CA ASN A 149 16.86 -14.56 -22.45
C ASN A 149 15.68 -14.44 -23.44
N SER A 150 15.75 -13.50 -24.37
CA SER A 150 14.73 -13.27 -25.40
C SER A 150 15.11 -13.87 -26.76
N ARG A 151 16.26 -14.56 -26.84
CA ARG A 151 16.80 -15.16 -28.05
C ARG A 151 16.97 -16.66 -27.86
N VAL A 152 16.95 -17.39 -28.96
CA VAL A 152 17.12 -18.85 -28.96
C VAL A 152 18.58 -19.18 -29.26
N GLU A 153 19.08 -20.29 -28.68
CA GLU A 153 20.37 -20.86 -29.05
C GLU A 153 20.42 -21.11 -30.56
N GLY A 154 21.52 -20.72 -31.21
CA GLY A 154 21.66 -20.81 -32.67
C GLY A 154 21.32 -19.52 -33.43
N GLU A 155 20.70 -18.51 -32.78
CA GLU A 155 20.46 -17.22 -33.42
C GLU A 155 21.73 -16.36 -33.52
N VAL A 156 21.87 -15.65 -34.65
CA VAL A 156 22.97 -14.71 -34.86
C VAL A 156 22.83 -13.53 -33.91
N CYS A 157 23.91 -13.20 -33.21
CA CYS A 157 23.95 -12.09 -32.29
C CYS A 157 23.76 -10.76 -33.04
N SER A 158 22.66 -10.07 -32.79
CA SER A 158 22.36 -8.77 -33.42
C SER A 158 23.36 -7.67 -33.04
N THR A 159 24.01 -7.79 -31.88
CA THR A 159 24.98 -6.79 -31.38
C THR A 159 26.28 -6.82 -32.18
N CYS A 160 26.89 -8.00 -32.35
CA CYS A 160 28.18 -8.12 -33.04
C CYS A 160 28.08 -8.64 -34.48
N LYS A 161 26.93 -9.19 -34.88
CA LYS A 161 26.64 -9.81 -36.19
C LYS A 161 27.62 -10.92 -36.61
N LYS A 162 28.43 -11.42 -35.68
CA LYS A 162 29.50 -12.41 -35.92
C LYS A 162 29.30 -13.69 -35.11
N GLY A 163 28.95 -13.54 -33.84
CA GLY A 163 28.71 -14.67 -32.95
C GLY A 163 27.30 -15.22 -33.05
N VAL A 164 27.14 -16.46 -32.58
CA VAL A 164 25.85 -17.15 -32.47
C VAL A 164 25.59 -17.42 -30.99
N PHE A 165 24.38 -17.11 -30.52
CA PHE A 165 24.00 -17.33 -29.13
C PHE A 165 24.07 -18.82 -28.76
N ARG A 166 24.64 -19.12 -27.59
CA ARG A 166 24.72 -20.47 -27.01
C ARG A 166 24.11 -20.46 -25.62
N LEU A 167 23.46 -21.56 -25.22
CA LEU A 167 22.91 -21.66 -23.86
C LEU A 167 24.04 -21.53 -22.83
N GLU A 168 23.88 -20.65 -21.85
CA GLU A 168 24.79 -20.56 -20.71
C GLU A 168 24.59 -21.82 -19.86
N ARG A 169 25.31 -22.88 -20.22
CA ARG A 169 25.40 -24.04 -19.35
C ARG A 169 26.11 -23.54 -18.11
N ASN A 170 25.37 -23.41 -17.01
CA ASN A 170 25.94 -23.29 -15.68
C ASN A 170 26.85 -24.52 -15.47
N THR A 171 28.10 -24.41 -15.90
CA THR A 171 29.20 -25.16 -15.34
C THR A 171 29.39 -24.56 -13.96
N THR A 172 28.48 -24.91 -13.05
CA THR A 172 28.78 -24.86 -11.63
C THR A 172 29.85 -25.92 -11.44
N THR A 173 31.08 -25.54 -11.79
CA THR A 173 32.31 -26.14 -11.31
C THR A 173 32.07 -26.38 -9.83
N ALA A 174 32.17 -27.65 -9.43
CA ALA A 174 32.33 -28.06 -8.07
C ALA A 174 33.35 -27.12 -7.41
N ARG A 175 32.85 -26.12 -6.68
CA ARG A 175 33.66 -25.39 -5.73
C ARG A 175 33.81 -26.38 -4.60
N THR A 176 34.90 -27.12 -4.66
CA THR A 176 35.48 -27.89 -3.56
C THR A 176 35.29 -27.07 -2.30
N GLU A 177 34.64 -27.68 -1.32
CA GLU A 177 34.44 -27.14 0.03
C GLU A 177 35.80 -26.77 0.61
N SER A 178 36.23 -25.53 0.41
CA SER A 178 37.38 -24.98 1.11
C SER A 178 36.93 -24.64 2.53
N THR A 179 37.14 -25.62 3.41
CA THR A 179 37.53 -25.48 4.82
C THR A 179 36.61 -24.63 5.72
N PRO A 180 35.98 -25.22 6.76
CA PRO A 180 35.23 -24.43 7.74
C PRO A 180 36.17 -23.41 8.40
N ARG A 181 35.81 -22.13 8.29
CA ARG A 181 36.47 -21.02 8.98
C ARG A 181 36.21 -21.21 10.48
N ALA A 182 37.26 -21.50 11.24
CA ALA A 182 37.19 -21.53 12.70
C ALA A 182 36.61 -20.20 13.21
N MET A 183 35.52 -20.28 13.96
CA MET A 183 34.94 -19.13 14.64
C MET A 183 35.90 -18.66 15.74
N PRO A 184 36.18 -17.36 15.86
CA PRO A 184 36.87 -16.84 17.03
C PRO A 184 36.01 -17.09 18.27
N GLN A 185 36.61 -17.70 19.30
CA GLN A 185 36.07 -17.73 20.65
C GLN A 185 35.71 -16.31 21.09
N MET A 186 34.44 -16.09 21.40
CA MET A 186 34.03 -14.92 22.15
C MET A 186 34.55 -15.09 23.58
N CYS A 187 35.52 -14.25 23.96
CA CYS A 187 35.89 -14.10 25.35
C CYS A 187 34.72 -13.47 26.10
N ASP A 188 34.30 -14.17 27.15
CA ASP A 188 33.53 -13.62 28.24
C ASP A 188 34.21 -12.35 28.75
N SER A 189 33.46 -11.25 28.85
CA SER A 189 33.86 -10.10 29.65
C SER A 189 32.80 -9.89 30.71
N GLU A 190 33.23 -10.33 31.88
CA GLU A 190 32.69 -10.16 33.21
C GLU A 190 32.18 -8.74 33.52
N HIS A 191 31.16 -8.74 34.40
CA HIS A 191 30.95 -7.79 35.49
C HIS A 191 31.44 -6.34 35.36
N ILE A 192 30.47 -5.40 35.37
CA ILE A 192 30.54 -4.28 36.30
C ILE A 192 29.15 -4.07 36.92
N SER A 193 29.07 -4.36 38.21
CA SER A 193 28.05 -3.84 39.12
C SER A 193 28.40 -2.40 39.49
N GLN A 194 27.42 -1.50 39.42
CA GLN A 194 27.03 -0.55 40.49
C GLN A 194 25.82 0.26 40.05
#